data_AF-N4XTP6-F1
#
_entry.id   AF-N4XTP6-F1
#
_cell.length_a   1.000
_cell.length_b   1.000
_cell.length_c   1.000
_cell.angle_alpha   90.00
_cell.angle_beta   90.00
_cell.angle_gamma   90.00
#
_symmetry.space_group_name_H-M   'P 1'
#
loop_
_entity.id
_entity.type
_entity.pdbx_description
1 polymer ?
#
loop_
_entity_poly.entity_id
_entity_poly.type
_entity_poly.pdbx_seq_one_letter_code
_entity_poly.pdbx_strand_id
1 'polypeptide(L)'
;SLAVLQRIERAPSHLWDEDQRELLTILYRWYDNSDPTILPRVFNDVTGLELRVSVVRHQFESHVLLYGGRAFPEYARVMAIPFHDPEGRYNAIRGIIEETAADLGIGLQRRETEIVFDSGTARWAKSPRTRRTYRSMVRRAAQKEKEKSQISRFNQPVILPSDQPEIPISECLLGNVALSTDNQDEEKWSDVENPSPRTVLVEELRSSIEPIKRKIAFRVWDKNSRTVFSKEDGFVSQAFTIWRGEYPLPFTPDGEGRAALKLLTNLHLCLKGGASTFVSLSTSSLQALVKASTMDDPRIAVERMVWASVPAEAILHHFPIADLHILAESDPICSQLLNLSAFQPRRSTRHVSDRMRQQRNTITTHTVRAVAAIARAFGMHRERVSPVHIQGFIAALVDSFQLRSHNTPDSQASLIAHCFAVTLRSRVHPVEDVATAFLDGLSQGNDVIAYYARR
;
A
#
# COMPACT_ATOMS: atom_id res chain seq x y z
N SER A 1 30.66 0.80 -19.98
CA SER A 1 29.69 1.68 -20.68
C SER A 1 28.35 1.64 -19.94
N LEU A 2 27.49 2.64 -20.16
CA LEU A 2 26.14 2.70 -19.58
C LEU A 2 25.31 1.43 -19.87
N ALA A 3 25.52 0.81 -21.03
CA ALA A 3 24.92 -0.46 -21.43
C ALA A 3 25.35 -1.66 -20.55
N VAL A 4 26.55 -1.65 -19.99
CA VAL A 4 27.03 -2.69 -19.06
C VAL A 4 26.38 -2.55 -17.68
N LEU A 5 26.12 -1.33 -17.22
CA LEU A 5 25.42 -1.07 -15.95
C LEU A 5 23.92 -1.40 -16.06
N GLN A 6 23.28 -1.13 -17.21
CA GLN A 6 21.89 -1.55 -17.46
C GLN A 6 21.70 -3.07 -17.45
N ARG A 7 22.72 -3.85 -17.81
CA ARG A 7 22.67 -5.33 -17.70
C ARG A 7 22.72 -5.83 -16.25
N ILE A 8 23.16 -5.01 -15.30
CA ILE A 8 23.26 -5.35 -13.87
C ILE A 8 21.95 -5.04 -13.13
N GLU A 9 21.22 -4.02 -13.56
CA GLU A 9 19.89 -3.70 -13.02
C GLU A 9 18.87 -4.76 -13.47
N ARG A 10 18.44 -5.62 -12.54
CA ARG A 10 17.37 -6.59 -12.81
C ARG A 10 16.09 -5.84 -13.14
N ALA A 11 15.57 -6.05 -14.35
CA ALA A 11 14.23 -5.60 -14.71
C ALA A 11 13.21 -6.04 -13.63
N PRO A 12 12.21 -5.20 -13.31
CA PRO A 12 11.17 -5.57 -12.36
C PRO A 12 10.49 -6.87 -12.78
N SER A 13 10.09 -7.68 -11.80
CA SER A 13 9.37 -8.92 -12.08
C SER A 13 8.06 -8.63 -12.80
N HIS A 14 7.81 -9.32 -13.91
CA HIS A 14 6.55 -9.21 -14.65
C HIS A 14 5.36 -9.54 -13.74
N LEU A 15 4.32 -8.71 -13.81
CA LEU A 15 3.08 -8.92 -13.08
C LEU A 15 2.10 -9.66 -13.99
N TRP A 16 1.90 -10.94 -13.71
CA TRP A 16 1.04 -11.82 -14.47
C TRP A 16 -0.45 -11.60 -14.14
N ASP A 17 -1.26 -11.30 -15.13
CA ASP A 17 -2.72 -11.19 -15.02
C ASP A 17 -3.44 -12.54 -15.23
N GLU A 18 -4.78 -12.53 -15.24
CA GLU A 18 -5.59 -13.74 -15.43
C GLU A 18 -5.56 -14.22 -16.89
N ASP A 19 -5.70 -13.31 -17.85
CA ASP A 19 -5.78 -13.63 -19.27
C ASP A 19 -4.48 -14.25 -19.79
N GLN A 20 -3.32 -13.74 -19.33
CA GLN A 20 -2.01 -14.31 -19.62
C GLN A 20 -1.87 -15.74 -19.06
N ARG A 21 -2.38 -16.01 -17.85
CA ARG A 21 -2.33 -17.36 -17.25
C ARG A 21 -3.32 -18.31 -17.92
N GLU A 22 -4.46 -17.82 -18.36
CA GLU A 22 -5.44 -18.55 -19.16
C GLU A 22 -4.83 -18.96 -20.51
N LEU A 23 -4.23 -18.01 -21.24
CA LEU A 23 -3.53 -18.25 -22.49
C LEU A 23 -2.40 -19.28 -22.35
N LEU A 24 -1.58 -19.20 -21.30
CA LEU A 24 -0.56 -20.20 -21.02
C LEU A 24 -1.16 -21.59 -20.80
N THR A 25 -2.29 -21.67 -20.10
CA THR A 25 -2.95 -22.96 -19.87
C THR A 25 -3.49 -23.54 -21.17
N ILE A 26 -4.04 -22.71 -22.06
CA ILE A 26 -4.50 -23.11 -23.39
C ILE A 26 -3.31 -23.65 -24.22
N LEU A 27 -2.21 -22.88 -24.26
CA LEU A 27 -1.01 -23.25 -25.02
C LEU A 27 -0.46 -24.62 -24.59
N TYR A 28 -0.22 -24.81 -23.29
CA TYR A 28 0.38 -26.05 -22.78
C TYR A 28 -0.56 -27.25 -22.82
N ARG A 29 -1.90 -27.04 -22.79
CA ARG A 29 -2.87 -28.12 -22.84
C ARG A 29 -3.03 -28.69 -24.25
N TRP A 30 -3.24 -27.83 -25.25
CA TRP A 30 -3.65 -28.26 -26.60
C TRP A 30 -2.53 -28.38 -27.62
N TYR A 31 -1.36 -27.80 -27.37
CA TYR A 31 -0.26 -27.82 -28.32
C TYR A 31 0.92 -28.63 -27.79
N ASP A 32 1.64 -29.25 -28.73
CA ASP A 32 2.82 -30.01 -28.40
C ASP A 32 3.96 -29.10 -27.91
N ASN A 33 4.74 -29.62 -26.96
CA ASN A 33 5.85 -28.90 -26.32
C ASN A 33 7.17 -29.67 -26.49
N SER A 34 7.35 -30.34 -27.64
CA SER A 34 8.60 -31.03 -27.99
C SER A 34 9.82 -30.11 -27.93
N ASP A 35 9.66 -28.85 -28.37
CA ASP A 35 10.64 -27.80 -28.16
C ASP A 35 10.12 -26.81 -27.09
N PRO A 36 10.76 -26.72 -25.91
CA PRO A 36 10.33 -25.89 -24.80
C PRO A 36 10.47 -24.38 -25.07
N THR A 37 10.98 -23.97 -26.24
CA THR A 37 11.08 -22.58 -26.67
C THR A 37 9.90 -22.12 -27.52
N ILE A 38 9.15 -23.04 -28.14
CA ILE A 38 8.07 -22.72 -29.07
C ILE A 38 6.91 -22.04 -28.35
N LEU A 39 6.32 -22.68 -27.33
CA LEU A 39 5.15 -22.13 -26.65
C LEU A 39 5.44 -20.76 -25.99
N PRO A 40 6.59 -20.54 -25.33
CA PRO A 40 6.96 -19.21 -24.83
C PRO A 40 7.11 -18.15 -25.92
N ARG A 41 7.62 -18.50 -27.11
CA ARG A 41 7.76 -17.56 -28.22
C ARG A 41 6.39 -17.14 -28.76
N VAL A 42 5.50 -18.10 -29.00
CA VAL A 42 4.12 -17.83 -29.44
C VAL A 42 3.37 -17.01 -28.40
N PHE A 43 3.51 -17.34 -27.10
CA PHE A 43 2.91 -16.56 -26.02
C PHE A 43 3.34 -15.08 -26.05
N ASN A 44 4.64 -14.83 -26.17
CA ASN A 44 5.20 -13.48 -26.22
C ASN A 44 4.66 -12.68 -27.41
N ASP A 45 4.55 -13.33 -28.57
CA ASP A 45 4.07 -12.68 -29.79
C ASP A 45 2.56 -12.35 -29.70
N VAL A 46 1.73 -13.30 -29.25
CA VAL A 46 0.29 -13.10 -29.02
C VAL A 46 0.03 -11.96 -28.01
N THR A 47 0.87 -11.83 -26.98
CA THR A 47 0.68 -10.83 -25.92
C THR A 47 1.43 -9.52 -26.16
N GLY A 48 2.28 -9.44 -27.19
CA GLY A 48 3.21 -8.32 -27.40
C GLY A 48 4.24 -8.14 -26.29
N LEU A 49 4.51 -9.19 -25.49
CA LEU A 49 5.45 -9.15 -24.39
C LEU A 49 6.82 -9.69 -24.82
N GLU A 50 7.89 -9.11 -24.32
CA GLU A 50 9.26 -9.57 -24.58
C GLU A 50 9.86 -10.32 -23.38
N LEU A 51 9.11 -11.29 -22.83
CA LEU A 51 9.59 -12.03 -21.65
C LEU A 51 10.65 -13.06 -22.03
N ARG A 52 11.59 -13.30 -21.12
CA ARG A 52 12.55 -14.40 -21.27
C ARG A 52 11.81 -15.73 -21.30
N VAL A 53 12.19 -16.62 -22.22
CA VAL A 53 11.61 -17.99 -22.38
C VAL A 53 11.50 -18.72 -21.03
N SER A 54 12.55 -18.66 -20.21
CA SER A 54 12.58 -19.31 -18.90
C SER A 54 11.55 -18.74 -17.91
N VAL A 55 11.20 -17.46 -18.01
CA VAL A 55 10.22 -16.80 -17.13
C VAL A 55 8.81 -17.28 -17.48
N VAL A 56 8.48 -17.35 -18.77
CA VAL A 56 7.18 -17.86 -19.26
C VAL A 56 7.01 -19.33 -18.90
N ARG A 57 8.04 -20.14 -19.17
CA ARG A 57 8.03 -21.57 -18.85
C ARG A 57 7.89 -21.83 -17.35
N HIS A 58 8.70 -21.14 -16.53
CA HIS A 58 8.63 -21.26 -15.08
C HIS A 58 7.25 -20.86 -14.53
N GLN A 59 6.61 -19.85 -15.13
CA GLN A 59 5.27 -19.44 -14.73
C GLN A 59 4.26 -20.57 -14.90
N PHE A 60 4.25 -21.29 -16.02
CA PHE A 60 3.32 -22.40 -16.17
C PHE A 60 3.76 -23.62 -15.35
N GLU A 61 4.94 -24.16 -15.64
CA GLU A 61 5.40 -25.46 -15.14
C GLU A 61 5.63 -25.47 -13.62
N SER A 62 6.21 -24.39 -13.08
CA SER A 62 6.62 -24.36 -11.67
C SER A 62 5.68 -23.56 -10.77
N HIS A 63 4.82 -22.70 -11.34
CA HIS A 63 3.94 -21.84 -10.56
C HIS A 63 2.47 -22.25 -10.73
N VAL A 64 1.92 -22.18 -11.94
CA VAL A 64 0.51 -22.54 -12.19
C VAL A 64 0.25 -24.00 -11.83
N LEU A 65 1.04 -24.95 -12.34
CA LEU A 65 0.86 -26.37 -12.02
C LEU A 65 1.05 -26.64 -10.52
N LEU A 66 2.10 -26.09 -9.90
CA LEU A 66 2.39 -26.32 -8.49
C LEU A 66 1.21 -25.95 -7.57
N TYR A 67 0.59 -24.79 -7.78
CA TYR A 67 -0.53 -24.34 -6.93
C TYR A 67 -1.90 -24.80 -7.41
N GLY A 68 -2.06 -25.09 -8.71
CA GLY A 68 -3.24 -25.72 -9.31
C GLY A 68 -4.51 -24.86 -9.34
N GLY A 69 -5.60 -25.45 -9.83
CA GLY A 69 -6.85 -24.74 -10.16
C GLY A 69 -7.58 -24.07 -8.99
N ARG A 70 -7.36 -24.52 -7.76
CA ARG A 70 -7.93 -23.84 -6.57
C ARG A 70 -7.27 -22.50 -6.29
N ALA A 71 -6.00 -22.33 -6.67
CA ALA A 71 -5.26 -21.09 -6.51
C ALA A 71 -5.35 -20.20 -7.77
N PHE A 72 -5.53 -20.82 -8.94
CA PHE A 72 -5.68 -20.18 -10.24
C PHE A 72 -7.00 -20.60 -10.89
N PRO A 73 -8.11 -19.87 -10.65
CA PRO A 73 -9.40 -20.17 -11.24
C PRO A 73 -9.38 -20.25 -12.77
N GLU A 74 -8.56 -19.44 -13.43
CA GLU A 74 -8.34 -19.46 -14.87
C GLU A 74 -7.82 -20.82 -15.38
N TYR A 75 -6.89 -21.45 -14.65
CA TYR A 75 -6.44 -22.79 -14.96
C TYR A 75 -7.58 -23.81 -14.80
N ALA A 76 -8.37 -23.68 -13.73
CA ALA A 76 -9.50 -24.57 -13.50
C ALA A 76 -10.58 -24.43 -14.59
N ARG A 77 -10.86 -23.20 -15.05
CA ARG A 77 -11.80 -22.94 -16.15
C ARG A 77 -11.38 -23.65 -17.42
N VAL A 78 -10.12 -23.52 -17.81
CA VAL A 78 -9.58 -24.18 -19.00
C VAL A 78 -9.72 -25.69 -18.87
N MET A 79 -9.22 -26.27 -17.76
CA MET A 79 -9.22 -27.72 -17.54
C MET A 79 -10.62 -28.32 -17.37
N ALA A 80 -11.64 -27.53 -17.02
CA ALA A 80 -13.02 -28.00 -16.90
C ALA A 80 -13.70 -28.28 -18.25
N ILE A 81 -13.18 -27.71 -19.35
CA ILE A 81 -13.73 -27.95 -20.70
C ILE A 81 -13.24 -29.30 -21.22
N PRO A 82 -14.10 -30.12 -21.86
CA PRO A 82 -13.66 -31.34 -22.53
C PRO A 82 -12.51 -31.08 -23.52
N PHE A 83 -11.55 -31.99 -23.63
CA PHE A 83 -10.35 -31.78 -24.45
C PHE A 83 -10.66 -31.42 -25.92
N HIS A 84 -11.68 -32.03 -26.52
CA HIS A 84 -12.06 -31.70 -27.90
C HIS A 84 -12.82 -30.37 -28.05
N ASP A 85 -13.21 -29.73 -26.94
CA ASP A 85 -13.94 -28.46 -26.88
C ASP A 85 -15.14 -28.43 -27.86
N PRO A 86 -16.17 -29.28 -27.66
CA PRO A 86 -17.28 -29.42 -28.60
C PRO A 86 -18.11 -28.13 -28.77
N GLU A 87 -18.13 -27.29 -27.74
CA GLU A 87 -18.81 -25.98 -27.75
C GLU A 87 -17.95 -24.87 -28.38
N GLY A 88 -16.68 -25.17 -28.69
CA GLY A 88 -15.76 -24.23 -29.34
C GLY A 88 -15.42 -23.01 -28.49
N ARG A 89 -15.46 -23.11 -27.15
CA ARG A 89 -15.29 -21.97 -26.24
C ARG A 89 -13.93 -21.29 -26.39
N TYR A 90 -12.90 -22.04 -26.78
CA TYR A 90 -11.55 -21.51 -27.02
C TYR A 90 -11.15 -21.50 -28.50
N ASN A 91 -12.08 -21.70 -29.44
CA ASN A 91 -11.78 -21.69 -30.88
C ASN A 91 -11.16 -20.37 -31.34
N ALA A 92 -11.71 -19.23 -30.88
CA ALA A 92 -11.19 -17.91 -31.25
C ALA A 92 -9.74 -17.73 -30.79
N ILE A 93 -9.42 -18.08 -29.54
CA ILE A 93 -8.06 -17.97 -29.00
C ILE A 93 -7.12 -18.96 -29.70
N ARG A 94 -7.55 -20.18 -29.99
CA ARG A 94 -6.75 -21.16 -30.74
C ARG A 94 -6.44 -20.67 -32.14
N GLY A 95 -7.40 -20.05 -32.83
CA GLY A 95 -7.18 -19.42 -34.14
C GLY A 95 -6.10 -18.35 -34.10
N ILE A 96 -6.14 -17.46 -33.11
CA ILE A 96 -5.10 -16.42 -32.92
C ILE A 96 -3.73 -17.07 -32.69
N ILE A 97 -3.65 -18.09 -31.84
CA ILE A 97 -2.39 -18.80 -31.56
C ILE A 97 -1.80 -19.40 -32.84
N GLU A 98 -2.62 -20.01 -33.69
CA GLU A 98 -2.19 -20.69 -34.91
C GLU A 98 -1.79 -19.73 -36.01
N GLU A 99 -2.55 -18.66 -36.19
CA GLU A 99 -2.21 -17.57 -37.10
C GLU A 99 -0.87 -16.96 -36.70
N THR A 100 -0.70 -16.65 -35.41
CA THR A 100 0.56 -16.11 -34.88
C THR A 100 1.73 -17.09 -35.08
N ALA A 101 1.50 -18.38 -34.85
CA ALA A 101 2.54 -19.40 -35.08
C ALA A 101 2.90 -19.52 -36.56
N ALA A 102 1.92 -19.45 -37.46
CA ALA A 102 2.13 -19.47 -38.91
C ALA A 102 2.92 -18.25 -39.38
N ASP A 103 2.60 -17.05 -38.88
CA ASP A 103 3.33 -15.80 -39.19
C ASP A 103 4.80 -15.86 -38.75
N LEU A 104 5.07 -16.52 -37.62
CA LEU A 104 6.43 -16.76 -37.13
C LEU A 104 7.17 -17.90 -37.86
N GLY A 105 6.49 -18.60 -38.79
CA GLY A 105 7.03 -19.78 -39.47
C GLY A 105 7.25 -20.98 -38.54
N ILE A 106 6.50 -21.07 -37.44
CA ILE A 106 6.60 -22.14 -36.44
C ILE A 106 5.53 -23.19 -36.76
N GLY A 107 5.97 -24.42 -37.02
CA GLY A 107 5.07 -25.58 -37.16
C GLY A 107 4.48 -26.02 -35.82
N LEU A 108 3.46 -25.30 -35.33
CA LEU A 108 2.79 -25.62 -34.07
C LEU A 108 1.79 -26.77 -34.27
N GLN A 109 2.04 -27.91 -33.63
CA GLN A 109 1.18 -29.09 -33.74
C GLN A 109 0.17 -29.14 -32.59
N ARG A 110 -1.13 -29.29 -32.93
CA ARG A 110 -2.16 -29.63 -31.95
C ARG A 110 -1.98 -31.07 -31.48
N ARG A 111 -2.23 -31.30 -30.19
CA ARG A 111 -2.27 -32.65 -29.62
C ARG A 111 -3.55 -33.36 -30.00
N GLU A 112 -3.42 -34.65 -30.28
CA GLU A 112 -4.57 -35.54 -30.52
C GLU A 112 -5.13 -36.10 -29.22
N THR A 113 -4.31 -36.19 -28.17
CA THR A 113 -4.64 -36.77 -26.87
C THR A 113 -4.38 -35.80 -25.74
N GLU A 114 -5.22 -35.88 -24.70
CA GLU A 114 -5.08 -35.05 -23.50
C GLU A 114 -3.91 -35.53 -22.64
N ILE A 115 -3.08 -34.59 -22.19
CA ILE A 115 -2.03 -34.85 -21.19
C ILE A 115 -2.59 -34.61 -19.80
N VAL A 116 -2.34 -35.56 -18.89
CA VAL A 116 -2.67 -35.41 -17.48
C VAL A 116 -1.59 -34.56 -16.81
N PHE A 117 -2.00 -33.42 -16.23
CA PHE A 117 -1.11 -32.57 -15.45
C PHE A 117 -1.22 -32.84 -13.95
N ASP A 118 -0.09 -33.13 -13.31
CA ASP A 118 0.02 -33.22 -11.85
C ASP A 118 -0.01 -31.81 -11.22
N SER A 119 -1.22 -31.28 -11.04
CA SER A 119 -1.43 -29.93 -10.51
C SER A 119 -1.86 -29.90 -9.05
N GLY A 120 -1.57 -28.79 -8.34
CA GLY A 120 -2.00 -28.56 -6.97
C GLY A 120 -1.17 -29.26 -5.90
N THR A 121 0.02 -29.77 -6.24
CA THR A 121 0.93 -30.46 -5.31
C THR A 121 1.39 -29.58 -4.15
N ALA A 122 1.32 -28.25 -4.27
CA ALA A 122 1.60 -27.29 -3.20
C ALA A 122 0.77 -27.51 -1.93
N ARG A 123 -0.44 -28.07 -2.08
CA ARG A 123 -1.31 -28.41 -0.94
C ARG A 123 -0.64 -29.39 0.01
N TRP A 124 0.09 -30.35 -0.55
CA TRP A 124 0.73 -31.46 0.16
C TRP A 124 2.24 -31.29 0.30
N ALA A 125 2.79 -30.13 -0.11
CA ALA A 125 4.21 -29.87 -0.05
C ALA A 125 4.78 -30.06 1.37
N LYS A 126 5.98 -30.65 1.48
CA LYS A 126 6.69 -30.82 2.76
C LYS A 126 6.97 -29.48 3.44
N SER A 127 7.29 -28.45 2.65
CA SER A 127 7.59 -27.09 3.13
C SER A 127 6.35 -26.40 3.72
N PRO A 128 6.39 -26.02 5.02
CA PRO A 128 5.32 -25.24 5.65
C PRO A 128 5.08 -23.90 4.95
N ARG A 129 6.13 -23.28 4.42
CA ARG A 129 6.06 -22.01 3.69
C ARG A 129 5.21 -22.16 2.42
N THR A 130 5.49 -23.18 1.61
CA THR A 130 4.74 -23.46 0.37
C THR A 130 3.26 -23.71 0.67
N ARG A 131 2.95 -24.51 1.70
CA ARG A 131 1.55 -24.75 2.12
C ARG A 131 0.84 -23.48 2.59
N ARG A 132 1.51 -22.61 3.35
CA ARG A 132 0.96 -21.32 3.76
C ARG A 132 0.68 -20.41 2.56
N THR A 133 1.62 -20.34 1.61
CA THR A 133 1.43 -19.58 0.36
C THR A 133 0.24 -20.11 -0.43
N TYR A 134 0.14 -21.43 -0.62
CA TYR A 134 -1.01 -22.07 -1.27
C TYR A 134 -2.33 -21.68 -0.60
N ARG A 135 -2.45 -21.84 0.73
CA ARG A 135 -3.67 -21.46 1.48
C ARG A 135 -3.99 -19.97 1.35
N SER A 136 -2.99 -19.12 1.24
CA SER A 136 -3.19 -17.69 1.02
C SER A 136 -3.70 -17.41 -0.39
N MET A 137 -3.14 -18.04 -1.42
CA MET A 137 -3.58 -17.87 -2.81
C MET A 137 -4.99 -18.38 -3.03
N VAL A 138 -5.33 -19.56 -2.50
CA VAL A 138 -6.69 -20.11 -2.56
C VAL A 138 -7.71 -19.17 -1.91
N ARG A 139 -7.40 -18.60 -0.74
CA ARG A 139 -8.29 -17.62 -0.08
C ARG A 139 -8.49 -16.37 -0.92
N ARG A 140 -7.42 -15.84 -1.52
CA ARG A 140 -7.51 -14.66 -2.40
C ARG A 140 -8.30 -14.95 -3.67
N ALA A 141 -8.10 -16.12 -4.28
CA ALA A 141 -8.86 -16.56 -5.45
C ALA A 141 -10.36 -16.69 -5.12
N ALA A 142 -10.70 -17.32 -4.00
CA ALA A 142 -12.09 -17.45 -3.56
C ALA A 142 -12.75 -16.10 -3.27
N GLN A 143 -12.02 -15.16 -2.65
CA GLN A 143 -12.51 -13.80 -2.44
C GLN A 143 -12.74 -13.06 -3.76
N LYS A 144 -11.78 -13.14 -4.70
CA LYS A 144 -11.89 -12.50 -6.02
C LYS A 144 -13.08 -13.04 -6.83
N GLU A 145 -13.31 -14.34 -6.81
CA GLU A 145 -14.48 -14.95 -7.46
C GLU A 145 -15.81 -14.56 -6.79
N LYS A 146 -15.82 -14.42 -5.45
CA LYS A 146 -16.97 -13.88 -4.73
C LYS A 146 -17.26 -12.43 -5.14
N GLU A 147 -16.23 -11.60 -5.26
CA GLU A 147 -16.35 -10.20 -5.71
C GLU A 147 -16.85 -10.12 -7.15
N LYS A 148 -16.31 -10.92 -8.08
CA LYS A 148 -16.83 -11.02 -9.47
C LYS A 148 -18.29 -11.45 -9.51
N SER A 149 -18.65 -12.45 -8.70
CA SER A 149 -20.04 -12.93 -8.60
C SER A 149 -20.98 -11.85 -8.05
N GLN A 150 -20.53 -11.02 -7.11
CA GLN A 150 -21.29 -9.87 -6.63
C GLN A 150 -21.48 -8.83 -7.72
N ILE A 151 -20.42 -8.44 -8.42
CA ILE A 151 -20.49 -7.45 -9.52
C ILE A 151 -21.44 -7.93 -10.62
N SER A 152 -21.38 -9.20 -11.00
CA SER A 152 -22.29 -9.77 -12.01
C SER A 152 -23.76 -9.73 -11.60
N ARG A 153 -24.08 -9.80 -10.29
CA ARG A 153 -25.45 -9.67 -9.79
C ARG A 153 -25.96 -8.23 -9.86
N PHE A 154 -25.09 -7.24 -9.67
CA PHE A 154 -25.46 -5.82 -9.78
C PHE A 154 -25.66 -5.37 -11.24
N ASN A 155 -25.07 -6.07 -12.20
CA ASN A 155 -25.20 -5.75 -13.62
C ASN A 155 -26.30 -6.54 -14.34
N GLN A 156 -27.11 -7.32 -13.62
CA GLN A 156 -28.34 -7.85 -14.22
C GLN A 156 -29.33 -6.69 -14.39
N PRO A 157 -29.84 -6.43 -15.61
CA PRO A 157 -30.89 -5.44 -15.78
C PRO A 157 -32.06 -5.85 -14.90
N VAL A 158 -32.41 -5.00 -13.94
CA VAL A 158 -33.65 -5.13 -13.18
C VAL A 158 -34.76 -4.99 -14.21
N ILE A 159 -35.30 -6.13 -14.65
CA ILE A 159 -36.56 -6.17 -15.37
C ILE A 159 -37.60 -5.73 -14.34
N LEU A 160 -37.87 -4.42 -14.33
CA LEU A 160 -39.00 -3.85 -13.61
C LEU A 160 -40.25 -4.58 -14.09
N PRO A 161 -40.98 -5.29 -13.21
CA PRO A 161 -42.31 -5.73 -13.55
C PRO A 161 -43.13 -4.47 -13.78
N SER A 162 -43.49 -4.20 -15.04
CA SER A 162 -44.61 -3.31 -15.31
C SER A 162 -45.83 -3.94 -14.67
N ASP A 163 -46.59 -3.11 -13.99
CA ASP A 163 -47.90 -3.40 -13.41
C ASP A 163 -47.85 -4.00 -12.00
N GLN A 164 -47.72 -3.12 -11.00
CA GLN A 164 -48.55 -3.22 -9.79
C GLN A 164 -48.87 -1.82 -9.19
N PRO A 165 -50.08 -1.66 -8.65
CA PRO A 165 -50.65 -0.36 -8.27
C PRO A 165 -50.14 0.14 -6.92
N GLU A 166 -50.19 1.47 -6.76
CA GLU A 166 -49.80 2.25 -5.59
C GLU A 166 -50.36 1.68 -4.27
N ILE A 167 -49.47 1.38 -3.32
CA ILE A 167 -49.84 1.08 -1.93
C ILE A 167 -49.60 2.35 -1.09
N PRO A 168 -50.53 2.76 -0.21
CA PRO A 168 -50.39 3.98 0.58
C PRO A 168 -49.30 3.86 1.64
N ILE A 169 -48.53 4.93 1.78
CA ILE A 169 -47.54 5.14 2.83
C ILE A 169 -48.29 5.18 4.17
N SER A 170 -48.04 4.19 5.04
CA SER A 170 -48.55 4.18 6.40
C SER A 170 -47.44 4.54 7.40
N GLU A 171 -47.86 5.29 8.40
CA GLU A 171 -47.13 6.11 9.35
C GLU A 171 -46.01 5.40 10.12
N CYS A 172 -44.93 6.17 10.32
CA CYS A 172 -43.83 5.89 11.22
C CYS A 172 -44.31 5.93 12.67
N LEU A 173 -44.16 4.83 13.41
CA LEU A 173 -44.34 4.78 14.86
C LEU A 173 -43.01 4.47 15.56
N LEU A 174 -42.59 5.47 16.33
CA LEU A 174 -41.50 5.47 17.28
C LEU A 174 -41.77 4.52 18.46
N GLY A 175 -40.72 3.84 18.92
CA GLY A 175 -40.55 3.44 20.32
C GLY A 175 -40.83 1.97 20.65
N ASN A 176 -39.81 1.27 21.16
CA ASN A 176 -39.82 0.80 22.55
C ASN A 176 -38.51 0.07 22.91
N VAL A 177 -37.94 0.52 24.02
CA VAL A 177 -36.85 -0.11 24.78
C VAL A 177 -37.41 -1.33 25.52
N ALA A 178 -36.62 -2.41 25.60
CA ALA A 178 -36.68 -3.32 26.75
C ALA A 178 -35.32 -3.98 26.99
N LEU A 179 -34.78 -3.71 28.17
CA LEU A 179 -33.69 -4.44 28.81
C LEU A 179 -34.20 -5.83 29.24
N SER A 180 -33.36 -6.86 29.11
CA SER A 180 -33.46 -8.04 29.98
C SER A 180 -32.10 -8.72 30.13
N THR A 181 -31.89 -9.17 31.36
CA THR A 181 -30.67 -9.67 32.01
C THR A 181 -30.57 -11.19 31.97
N ASP A 182 -29.36 -11.68 32.22
CA ASP A 182 -28.97 -13.00 32.74
C ASP A 182 -29.36 -14.28 31.97
N ASN A 183 -28.35 -15.01 31.46
CA ASN A 183 -27.82 -16.18 32.18
C ASN A 183 -26.72 -16.92 31.39
N GLN A 184 -25.72 -17.32 32.16
CA GLN A 184 -24.99 -18.61 32.19
C GLN A 184 -24.80 -19.44 30.91
N ASP A 185 -23.52 -19.82 30.74
CA ASP A 185 -22.99 -21.07 30.19
C ASP A 185 -23.98 -22.10 29.66
N GLU A 186 -23.86 -22.43 28.37
CA GLU A 186 -23.63 -23.80 27.92
C GLU A 186 -23.25 -23.81 26.42
N GLU A 187 -22.12 -24.46 26.12
CA GLU A 187 -21.69 -24.78 24.76
C GLU A 187 -22.73 -25.70 24.09
N LYS A 188 -23.49 -25.16 23.13
CA LYS A 188 -24.34 -25.98 22.26
C LYS A 188 -24.01 -25.71 20.80
N TRP A 189 -23.26 -26.65 20.23
CA TRP A 189 -23.06 -26.77 18.78
C TRP A 189 -24.30 -27.41 18.18
N SER A 190 -24.99 -26.72 17.28
CA SER A 190 -26.03 -27.33 16.43
C SER A 190 -25.82 -26.92 14.98
N ASP A 191 -25.52 -27.92 14.16
CA ASP A 191 -25.44 -27.89 12.70
C ASP A 191 -26.87 -27.97 12.14
N VAL A 192 -27.34 -26.95 11.42
CA VAL A 192 -28.57 -27.02 10.60
C VAL A 192 -28.43 -26.15 9.35
N GLU A 193 -28.51 -26.81 8.20
CA GLU A 193 -28.58 -26.22 6.86
C GLU A 193 -29.98 -25.62 6.58
N ASN A 194 -30.01 -24.32 6.24
CA ASN A 194 -30.93 -23.59 5.32
C ASN A 194 -32.48 -23.55 5.57
N PRO A 195 -33.24 -22.63 4.92
CA PRO A 195 -33.01 -21.19 4.69
C PRO A 195 -34.27 -20.31 4.93
N SER A 196 -34.13 -19.02 5.24
CA SER A 196 -35.04 -17.97 4.75
C SER A 196 -34.48 -16.56 4.92
N PRO A 197 -34.71 -15.66 3.96
CA PRO A 197 -34.01 -14.39 3.86
C PRO A 197 -34.74 -13.33 4.68
N ARG A 198 -34.15 -12.91 5.80
CA ARG A 198 -34.38 -11.55 6.28
C ARG A 198 -33.31 -10.68 5.67
N THR A 199 -33.70 -9.98 4.61
CA THR A 199 -32.98 -8.85 4.04
C THR A 199 -32.94 -7.76 5.10
N VAL A 200 -32.00 -7.88 6.04
CA VAL A 200 -31.53 -6.72 6.78
C VAL A 200 -30.86 -5.86 5.72
N LEU A 201 -31.47 -4.71 5.44
CA LEU A 201 -30.81 -3.60 4.76
C LEU A 201 -29.60 -3.25 5.62
N VAL A 202 -28.49 -3.95 5.39
CA VAL A 202 -27.17 -3.45 5.71
C VAL A 202 -27.01 -2.30 4.76
N GLU A 203 -27.38 -1.10 5.21
CA GLU A 203 -26.84 0.13 4.67
C GLU A 203 -25.34 -0.09 4.62
N GLU A 204 -24.84 -0.39 3.41
CA GLU A 204 -23.44 -0.37 3.08
C GLU A 204 -23.02 1.09 3.23
N LEU A 205 -22.78 1.49 4.47
CA LEU A 205 -21.96 2.63 4.81
C LEU A 205 -20.53 2.23 4.42
N ARG A 206 -20.28 2.12 3.11
CA ARG A 206 -18.98 2.43 2.54
C ARG A 206 -18.79 3.91 2.82
N SER A 207 -18.47 4.22 4.08
CA SER A 207 -17.85 5.48 4.42
C SER A 207 -16.68 5.57 3.44
N SER A 208 -16.82 6.47 2.48
CA SER A 208 -15.70 7.07 1.81
C SER A 208 -14.86 7.64 2.95
N ILE A 209 -13.97 6.81 3.52
CA ILE A 209 -12.99 7.26 4.50
C ILE A 209 -12.14 8.23 3.70
N GLU A 210 -12.45 9.52 3.85
CA GLU A 210 -11.69 10.57 3.21
C GLU A 210 -10.22 10.34 3.57
N PRO A 211 -9.30 10.44 2.60
CA PRO A 211 -7.89 10.25 2.86
C PRO A 211 -7.47 11.20 3.99
N ILE A 212 -7.04 10.62 5.11
CA ILE A 212 -6.71 11.34 6.33
C ILE A 212 -5.73 12.46 6.00
N LYS A 213 -6.21 13.72 6.08
CA LYS A 213 -5.45 14.91 5.72
C LYS A 213 -4.36 15.15 6.76
N ARG A 214 -3.15 14.67 6.48
CA ARG A 214 -1.98 14.92 7.33
C ARG A 214 -1.62 16.40 7.27
N LYS A 215 -1.43 17.00 8.45
CA LYS A 215 -1.15 18.44 8.59
C LYS A 215 0.36 18.74 8.69
N ILE A 216 1.19 17.69 8.69
CA ILE A 216 2.65 17.71 8.73
C ILE A 216 3.23 16.77 7.67
N ALA A 217 4.37 17.16 7.13
CA ALA A 217 5.30 16.44 6.30
C ALA A 217 6.74 16.73 6.77
N PHE A 218 7.72 16.07 6.18
CA PHE A 218 9.12 16.08 6.56
C PHE A 218 9.97 16.32 5.31
N ARG A 219 10.82 17.34 5.32
CA ARG A 219 11.87 17.53 4.32
C ARG A 219 13.17 16.95 4.86
N VAL A 220 13.89 16.21 4.02
CA VAL A 220 15.26 15.79 4.30
C VAL A 220 16.15 16.29 3.18
N TRP A 221 17.24 16.94 3.56
CA TRP A 221 18.21 17.52 2.62
C TRP A 221 19.62 17.51 3.18
N ASP A 222 20.57 17.67 2.27
CA ASP A 222 22.01 17.81 2.48
C ASP A 222 22.58 18.80 1.43
N LYS A 223 23.91 18.94 1.37
CA LYS A 223 24.59 19.78 0.35
C LYS A 223 24.38 19.31 -1.09
N ASN A 224 24.09 18.02 -1.27
CA ASN A 224 23.90 17.41 -2.59
C ASN A 224 22.43 17.51 -3.05
N SER A 225 21.54 17.92 -2.15
CA SER A 225 20.14 18.11 -2.45
C SER A 225 20.00 19.29 -3.41
N ARG A 226 19.22 19.08 -4.49
CA ARG A 226 18.92 20.10 -5.51
C ARG A 226 17.92 21.16 -5.03
N THR A 227 18.02 21.53 -3.75
CA THR A 227 17.22 22.54 -3.06
C THR A 227 18.16 23.33 -2.18
N VAL A 228 18.13 24.65 -2.29
CA VAL A 228 18.88 25.55 -1.43
C VAL A 228 18.02 25.92 -0.22
N PHE A 229 18.62 26.00 0.95
CA PHE A 229 17.96 26.43 2.17
C PHE A 229 18.60 27.73 2.66
N SER A 230 17.80 28.78 2.85
CA SER A 230 18.16 29.98 3.61
C SER A 230 17.24 30.11 4.82
N LYS A 231 17.70 30.78 5.88
CA LYS A 231 16.85 30.98 7.06
C LYS A 231 15.75 32.00 6.79
N GLU A 232 16.01 32.89 5.85
CA GLU A 232 15.19 34.02 5.46
C GLU A 232 14.11 33.58 4.47
N ASP A 233 14.47 32.82 3.42
CA ASP A 233 13.55 32.46 2.32
C ASP A 233 13.00 31.03 2.45
N GLY A 234 13.61 30.18 3.28
CA GLY A 234 13.23 28.78 3.45
C GLY A 234 13.85 27.89 2.38
N PHE A 235 13.10 26.91 1.85
CA PHE A 235 13.60 26.04 0.79
C PHE A 235 13.25 26.59 -0.59
N VAL A 236 14.24 26.65 -1.48
CA VAL A 236 14.03 26.99 -2.87
C VAL A 236 14.59 25.87 -3.74
N SER A 237 13.80 25.41 -4.71
CA SER A 237 14.30 24.47 -5.71
C SER A 237 15.49 25.08 -6.46
N GLN A 238 16.54 24.30 -6.71
CA GLN A 238 17.72 24.78 -7.44
C GLN A 238 17.34 25.29 -8.85
N ALA A 239 16.25 24.80 -9.45
CA ALA A 239 15.79 25.28 -10.75
C ALA A 239 15.40 26.76 -10.73
N PHE A 240 14.96 27.25 -9.56
CA PHE A 240 14.54 28.63 -9.37
C PHE A 240 15.64 29.52 -8.77
N THR A 241 16.80 28.98 -8.40
CA THR A 241 17.90 29.80 -7.86
C THR A 241 18.52 30.75 -8.90
N ILE A 242 18.42 30.41 -10.18
CA ILE A 242 18.85 31.28 -11.30
C ILE A 242 17.74 32.20 -11.79
N TRP A 243 16.51 32.00 -11.31
CA TRP A 243 15.34 32.78 -11.71
C TRP A 243 15.34 34.11 -10.94
N ARG A 244 15.38 35.23 -11.67
CA ARG A 244 15.44 36.57 -11.08
C ARG A 244 14.08 37.25 -10.91
N GLY A 245 13.00 36.62 -11.39
CA GLY A 245 11.64 37.13 -11.27
C GLY A 245 10.87 36.49 -10.11
N GLU A 246 9.59 36.84 -9.98
CA GLU A 246 8.67 36.12 -9.10
C GLU A 246 8.53 34.66 -9.55
N TYR A 247 8.40 33.73 -8.60
CA TYR A 247 8.26 32.32 -8.94
C TYR A 247 6.98 32.10 -9.77
N PRO A 248 7.05 31.37 -10.89
CA PRO A 248 5.89 31.11 -11.71
C PRO A 248 4.86 30.31 -10.91
N LEU A 249 3.57 30.58 -11.15
CA LEU A 249 2.48 29.81 -10.55
C LEU A 249 2.56 28.34 -10.98
N PRO A 250 2.05 27.40 -10.17
CA PRO A 250 1.94 26.00 -10.57
C PRO A 250 1.13 25.88 -11.87
N PHE A 251 1.57 24.99 -12.76
CA PHE A 251 0.83 24.67 -13.98
C PHE A 251 -0.58 24.16 -13.66
N THR A 252 -1.55 24.52 -14.49
CA THR A 252 -2.93 24.03 -14.38
C THR A 252 -2.99 22.51 -14.58
N PRO A 253 -3.87 21.78 -13.87
CA PRO A 253 -4.01 20.34 -14.05
C PRO A 253 -4.67 19.94 -15.38
N ASP A 254 -5.10 20.92 -16.18
CA ASP A 254 -5.81 20.77 -17.44
C ASP A 254 -4.96 21.20 -18.64
N GLY A 255 -5.32 20.69 -19.82
CA GLY A 255 -4.70 21.05 -21.10
C GLY A 255 -3.18 20.84 -21.15
N GLU A 256 -2.47 21.83 -21.70
CA GLU A 256 -1.01 21.84 -21.80
C GLU A 256 -0.32 21.88 -20.41
N GLY A 257 -0.96 22.50 -19.42
CA GLY A 257 -0.47 22.49 -18.04
C GLY A 257 -0.33 21.08 -17.48
N ARG A 258 -1.27 20.18 -17.82
CA ARG A 258 -1.18 18.76 -17.45
C ARG A 258 0.04 18.07 -18.06
N ALA A 259 0.34 18.36 -19.32
CA ALA A 259 1.50 17.80 -20.01
C ALA A 259 2.81 18.30 -19.38
N ALA A 260 2.89 19.60 -19.07
CA ALA A 260 4.03 20.18 -18.35
C ALA A 260 4.21 19.57 -16.96
N LEU A 261 3.12 19.41 -16.19
CA LEU A 261 3.15 18.74 -14.88
C LEU A 261 3.64 17.31 -15.01
N LYS A 262 3.13 16.52 -15.97
CA LYS A 262 3.57 15.14 -16.20
C LYS A 262 5.07 15.08 -16.51
N LEU A 263 5.55 15.96 -17.39
CA LEU A 263 6.96 16.01 -17.77
C LEU A 263 7.85 16.38 -16.58
N LEU A 264 7.55 17.48 -15.88
CA LEU A 264 8.35 17.95 -14.75
C LEU A 264 8.29 16.96 -13.58
N THR A 265 7.14 16.34 -13.34
CA THR A 265 7.00 15.29 -12.32
C THR A 265 7.82 14.06 -12.70
N ASN A 266 7.82 13.66 -13.98
CA ASN A 266 8.64 12.54 -14.43
C ASN A 266 10.13 12.84 -14.24
N LEU A 267 10.59 14.03 -14.61
CA LEU A 267 11.97 14.47 -14.37
C LEU A 267 12.31 14.49 -12.87
N HIS A 268 11.37 14.91 -12.01
CA HIS A 268 11.52 14.86 -10.57
C HIS A 268 11.71 13.42 -10.05
N LEU A 269 10.83 12.51 -10.47
CA LEU A 269 10.77 11.14 -9.97
C LEU A 269 11.86 10.24 -10.56
N CYS A 270 12.31 10.48 -11.79
CA CYS A 270 13.39 9.73 -12.40
C CYS A 270 14.76 10.02 -11.77
N LEU A 271 14.87 11.06 -10.93
CA LEU A 271 16.12 11.52 -10.31
C LEU A 271 17.27 11.73 -11.33
N LYS A 272 16.91 11.92 -12.61
CA LYS A 272 17.80 12.09 -13.76
C LYS A 272 17.46 13.42 -14.43
N GLY A 273 18.48 14.13 -14.91
CA GLY A 273 18.34 15.46 -15.54
C GLY A 273 18.82 16.61 -14.64
N GLY A 274 18.43 17.83 -14.98
CA GLY A 274 18.78 19.07 -14.26
C GLY A 274 18.03 19.28 -12.94
N ALA A 275 18.13 20.48 -12.37
CA ALA A 275 17.45 20.82 -11.11
C ALA A 275 15.94 20.61 -11.19
N SER A 276 15.37 19.92 -10.20
CA SER A 276 13.92 19.70 -10.09
C SER A 276 13.22 21.00 -9.74
N THR A 277 12.06 21.30 -10.33
CA THR A 277 11.19 22.45 -9.96
C THR A 277 10.41 22.23 -8.65
N PHE A 278 10.41 21.02 -8.10
CA PHE A 278 9.68 20.69 -6.87
C PHE A 278 10.62 20.59 -5.66
N VAL A 279 10.10 20.97 -4.48
CA VAL A 279 10.67 20.66 -3.18
C VAL A 279 9.97 19.40 -2.63
N SER A 280 10.63 18.24 -2.67
CA SER A 280 10.00 16.97 -2.23
C SER A 280 9.85 16.91 -0.71
N LEU A 281 8.67 16.56 -0.23
CA LEU A 281 8.44 16.24 1.17
C LEU A 281 8.01 14.79 1.35
N SER A 282 8.15 14.27 2.57
CA SER A 282 7.61 12.97 2.97
C SER A 282 6.57 13.16 4.06
N THR A 283 5.41 12.54 3.95
CA THR A 283 4.41 12.57 5.02
C THR A 283 4.65 11.52 6.11
N SER A 284 5.72 10.72 5.99
CA SER A 284 6.09 9.66 6.93
C SER A 284 7.46 9.96 7.54
N SER A 285 7.54 9.97 8.87
CA SER A 285 8.82 10.13 9.56
C SER A 285 9.76 8.96 9.26
N LEU A 286 9.22 7.74 9.08
CA LEU A 286 9.99 6.58 8.66
C LEU A 286 10.68 6.80 7.30
N GLN A 287 9.92 7.26 6.30
CA GLN A 287 10.47 7.55 4.97
C GLN A 287 11.52 8.67 5.02
N ALA A 288 11.29 9.71 5.84
CA ALA A 288 12.27 10.77 6.06
C ALA A 288 13.58 10.22 6.62
N LEU A 289 13.53 9.42 7.68
CA LEU A 289 14.72 8.82 8.29
C LEU A 289 15.45 7.85 7.34
N VAL A 290 14.71 7.05 6.55
CA VAL A 290 15.31 6.19 5.52
C VAL A 290 16.06 7.03 4.49
N LYS A 291 15.46 8.12 4.00
CA LYS A 291 16.12 9.03 3.07
C LYS A 291 17.36 9.66 3.69
N ALA A 292 17.28 10.13 4.93
CA ALA A 292 18.40 10.74 5.64
C ALA A 292 19.58 9.77 5.74
N SER A 293 19.34 8.49 6.03
CA SER A 293 20.41 7.47 6.12
C SER A 293 21.22 7.23 4.84
N THR A 294 20.79 7.80 3.71
CA THR A 294 21.48 7.69 2.41
C THR A 294 22.23 8.96 1.99
N MET A 295 22.20 10.01 2.82
CA MET A 295 22.75 11.33 2.52
C MET A 295 23.99 11.65 3.36
N ASP A 296 24.79 12.61 2.89
CA ASP A 296 25.98 13.09 3.60
C ASP A 296 25.60 14.28 4.48
N ASP A 297 25.66 14.15 5.81
CA ASP A 297 25.24 15.17 6.78
C ASP A 297 23.78 15.66 6.58
N PRO A 298 22.80 14.76 6.70
CA PRO A 298 21.41 15.10 6.45
C PRO A 298 20.82 15.97 7.57
N ARG A 299 20.00 16.93 7.15
CA ARG A 299 19.14 17.74 8.02
C ARG A 299 17.68 17.40 7.75
N ILE A 300 16.86 17.52 8.78
CA ILE A 300 15.42 17.25 8.72
C ILE A 300 14.64 18.51 9.10
N ALA A 301 13.57 18.78 8.38
CA ALA A 301 12.62 19.88 8.63
C ALA A 301 11.18 19.35 8.53
N VAL A 302 10.23 20.07 9.13
CA VAL A 302 8.82 19.66 9.28
C VAL A 302 7.90 20.69 8.62
N GLU A 303 7.00 20.28 7.69
CA GLU A 303 6.40 21.18 6.67
C GLU A 303 5.17 20.62 5.87
N ARG A 304 4.74 21.22 4.73
CA ARG A 304 3.62 20.81 3.83
C ARG A 304 4.01 20.98 2.34
N MET A 305 3.68 20.05 1.44
CA MET A 305 4.30 19.98 0.08
C MET A 305 4.03 21.21 -0.80
N VAL A 306 5.06 21.78 -1.47
CA VAL A 306 4.92 23.02 -2.25
C VAL A 306 5.70 23.02 -3.58
N TRP A 307 5.10 23.66 -4.59
CA TRP A 307 5.72 24.04 -5.85
C TRP A 307 6.75 25.17 -5.66
N ALA A 308 7.89 25.09 -6.35
CA ALA A 308 8.97 26.08 -6.36
C ALA A 308 9.71 26.32 -5.04
N SER A 309 9.00 26.73 -3.99
CA SER A 309 9.59 27.12 -2.72
C SER A 309 8.71 26.80 -1.52
N VAL A 310 9.37 26.67 -0.38
CA VAL A 310 8.78 26.57 0.94
C VAL A 310 9.23 27.81 1.69
N PRO A 311 8.29 28.68 2.12
CA PRO A 311 8.68 29.88 2.84
C PRO A 311 9.17 29.55 4.25
N ALA A 312 10.09 30.34 4.79
CA ALA A 312 10.73 30.09 6.08
C ALA A 312 9.72 30.01 7.25
N GLU A 313 8.63 30.76 7.20
CA GLU A 313 7.57 30.74 8.20
C GLU A 313 6.78 29.43 8.24
N ALA A 314 6.76 28.66 7.14
CA ALA A 314 6.13 27.34 7.09
C ALA A 314 7.00 26.24 7.73
N ILE A 315 8.29 26.51 7.96
CA ILE A 315 9.23 25.57 8.56
C ILE A 315 9.14 25.68 10.08
N LEU A 316 8.54 24.67 10.72
CA LEU A 316 8.35 24.66 12.18
C LEU A 316 9.68 24.56 12.92
N HIS A 317 10.56 23.69 12.44
CA HIS A 317 11.88 23.45 13.00
C HIS A 317 12.79 22.73 12.01
N HIS A 318 14.09 22.92 12.13
CA HIS A 318 15.10 22.09 11.48
C HIS A 318 16.26 21.77 12.42
N PHE A 319 16.85 20.59 12.25
CA PHE A 319 17.97 20.10 13.06
C PHE A 319 18.80 19.04 12.30
N PRO A 320 20.09 18.85 12.62
CA PRO A 320 20.90 17.76 12.06
C PRO A 320 20.45 16.40 12.60
N ILE A 321 20.55 15.33 11.79
CA ILE A 321 20.18 13.98 12.25
C ILE A 321 21.03 13.51 13.44
N ALA A 322 22.26 14.05 13.59
CA ALA A 322 23.16 13.76 14.69
C ALA A 322 22.49 14.00 16.06
N ASP A 323 21.58 14.97 16.16
CA ASP A 323 20.85 15.24 17.41
C ASP A 323 19.94 14.06 17.80
N LEU A 324 19.42 13.28 16.84
CA LEU A 324 18.67 12.05 17.13
C LEU A 324 19.59 10.90 17.56
N HIS A 325 20.81 10.84 17.02
CA HIS A 325 21.81 9.88 17.48
C HIS A 325 22.19 10.14 18.92
N ILE A 326 22.48 11.40 19.27
CA ILE A 326 22.77 11.81 20.65
C ILE A 326 21.59 11.48 21.56
N LEU A 327 20.36 11.77 21.12
CA LEU A 327 19.16 11.41 21.88
C LEU A 327 19.04 9.90 22.09
N ALA A 328 19.25 9.10 21.05
CA ALA A 328 19.22 7.64 21.12
C ALA A 328 20.32 7.06 22.02
N GLU A 329 21.51 7.66 22.04
CA GLU A 329 22.61 7.26 22.92
C GLU A 329 22.33 7.62 24.39
N SER A 330 21.64 8.73 24.63
CA SER A 330 21.34 9.23 25.97
C SER A 330 20.19 8.50 26.68
N ASP A 331 19.23 7.94 25.93
CA ASP A 331 18.04 7.28 26.47
C ASP A 331 17.79 5.93 25.77
N PRO A 332 17.90 4.79 26.50
CA PRO A 332 17.69 3.46 25.93
C PRO A 332 16.33 3.26 25.27
N ILE A 333 15.29 3.92 25.79
CA ILE A 333 13.93 3.83 25.25
C ILE A 333 13.84 4.65 23.96
N CYS A 334 14.46 5.83 23.90
CA CYS A 334 14.61 6.56 22.65
C CYS A 334 15.39 5.73 21.62
N SER A 335 16.48 5.06 22.04
CA SER A 335 17.24 4.14 21.18
C SER A 335 16.37 3.03 20.61
N GLN A 336 15.56 2.40 21.45
CA GLN A 336 14.65 1.32 21.06
C GLN A 336 13.56 1.82 20.10
N LEU A 337 12.93 2.96 20.39
CA LEU A 337 11.84 3.53 19.60
C LEU A 337 12.34 4.05 18.25
N LEU A 338 13.42 4.81 18.25
CA LEU A 338 14.02 5.35 17.02
C LEU A 338 14.66 4.24 16.21
N ASN A 339 15.32 3.27 16.86
CA ASN A 339 16.01 2.14 16.24
C ASN A 339 16.80 2.57 14.99
N LEU A 340 17.63 3.61 15.16
CA LEU A 340 18.39 4.24 14.08
C LEU A 340 19.30 3.23 13.35
N SER A 341 19.73 2.18 14.03
CA SER A 341 20.51 1.08 13.44
C SER A 341 19.81 0.34 12.29
N ALA A 342 18.47 0.38 12.23
CA ALA A 342 17.69 -0.23 11.15
C ALA A 342 17.75 0.58 9.85
N PHE A 343 18.09 1.86 9.93
CA PHE A 343 18.18 2.78 8.79
C PHE A 343 19.58 2.70 8.20
N GLN A 344 19.79 1.71 7.36
CA GLN A 344 21.05 1.50 6.66
C GLN A 344 20.90 1.89 5.18
N PRO A 345 21.98 2.36 4.53
CA PRO A 345 21.99 2.57 3.09
C PRO A 345 21.47 1.34 2.33
N ARG A 346 20.70 1.57 1.27
CA ARG A 346 20.10 0.53 0.40
C ARG A 346 19.00 -0.33 1.04
N ARG A 347 18.60 -0.08 2.29
CA ARG A 347 17.39 -0.70 2.86
C ARG A 347 16.14 0.02 2.35
N SER A 348 15.15 -0.76 1.93
CA SER A 348 13.86 -0.19 1.54
C SER A 348 13.07 0.22 2.78
N THR A 349 12.21 1.24 2.63
CA THR A 349 11.29 1.67 3.70
C THR A 349 10.44 0.51 4.22
N ARG A 350 10.01 -0.39 3.34
CA ARG A 350 9.27 -1.60 3.72
C ARG A 350 10.07 -2.48 4.68
N HIS A 351 11.35 -2.71 4.40
CA HIS A 351 12.20 -3.52 5.28
C HIS A 351 12.36 -2.90 6.66
N VAL A 352 12.57 -1.58 6.73
CA VAL A 352 12.66 -0.87 8.02
C VAL A 352 11.33 -0.93 8.76
N SER A 353 10.20 -0.69 8.07
CA SER A 353 8.86 -0.80 8.64
C SER A 353 8.57 -2.19 9.22
N ASP A 354 8.91 -3.26 8.50
CA ASP A 354 8.75 -4.64 8.97
C ASP A 354 9.57 -4.89 10.25
N ARG A 355 10.79 -4.34 10.33
CA ARG A 355 11.63 -4.44 11.52
C ARG A 355 11.07 -3.65 12.70
N MET A 356 10.56 -2.43 12.47
CA MET A 356 9.89 -1.65 13.52
C MET A 356 8.65 -2.38 14.04
N ARG A 357 7.86 -2.98 13.15
CA ARG A 357 6.67 -3.76 13.52
C ARG A 357 7.01 -4.96 14.40
N GLN A 358 8.16 -5.59 14.20
CA GLN A 358 8.63 -6.72 15.00
C GLN A 358 8.97 -6.33 16.45
N GLN A 359 9.34 -5.07 16.71
CA GLN A 359 9.64 -4.61 18.07
C GLN A 359 8.41 -4.55 18.97
N ARG A 360 7.20 -4.49 18.40
CA ARG A 360 5.92 -4.45 19.13
C ARG A 360 5.90 -3.40 20.23
N ASN A 361 6.37 -2.20 19.92
CA ASN A 361 6.40 -1.09 20.87
C ASN A 361 4.98 -0.77 21.38
N THR A 362 4.80 -0.74 22.69
CA THR A 362 3.52 -0.45 23.36
C THR A 362 3.58 0.91 24.01
N ILE A 363 2.45 1.61 24.06
CA ILE A 363 2.36 2.92 24.71
C ILE A 363 2.22 2.71 26.23
N THR A 364 3.30 3.03 26.92
CA THR A 364 3.48 3.07 28.38
C THR A 364 3.95 4.46 28.81
N THR A 365 3.90 4.75 30.11
CA THR A 365 4.41 6.00 30.69
C THR A 365 5.89 6.24 30.38
N HIS A 366 6.70 5.18 30.27
CA HIS A 366 8.12 5.33 29.93
C HIS A 366 8.32 5.63 28.43
N THR A 367 7.64 4.89 27.56
CA THR A 367 7.70 5.14 26.12
C THR A 367 7.13 6.50 25.74
N VAL A 368 6.10 7.00 26.44
CA VAL A 368 5.51 8.30 26.11
C VAL A 368 6.45 9.46 26.47
N ARG A 369 7.27 9.31 27.50
CA ARG A 369 8.35 10.27 27.82
C ARG A 369 9.41 10.30 26.73
N ALA A 370 9.80 9.14 26.21
CA ALA A 370 10.71 9.06 25.07
C ALA A 370 10.09 9.67 23.80
N VAL A 371 8.80 9.40 23.52
CA VAL A 371 8.05 10.05 22.42
C VAL A 371 8.03 11.57 22.58
N ALA A 372 7.85 12.09 23.81
CA ALA A 372 7.93 13.52 24.08
C ALA A 372 9.34 14.08 23.87
N ALA A 373 10.40 13.36 24.26
CA ALA A 373 11.78 13.76 24.01
C ALA A 373 12.10 13.83 22.51
N ILE A 374 11.64 12.83 21.74
CA ILE A 374 11.72 12.83 20.27
C ILE A 374 10.93 14.03 19.71
N ALA A 375 9.69 14.26 20.15
CA ALA A 375 8.89 15.41 19.72
C ALA A 375 9.60 16.74 20.01
N ARG A 376 10.33 16.85 21.13
CA ARG A 376 11.13 18.03 21.44
C ARG A 376 12.29 18.22 20.47
N ALA A 377 12.99 17.14 20.08
CA ALA A 377 14.02 17.20 19.05
C ALA A 377 13.46 17.69 17.70
N PHE A 378 12.22 17.30 17.38
CA PHE A 378 11.48 17.83 16.21
C PHE A 378 10.89 19.24 16.42
N GLY A 379 11.17 19.89 17.55
CA GLY A 379 10.75 21.27 17.81
C GLY A 379 9.30 21.45 18.22
N MET A 380 8.56 20.38 18.53
CA MET A 380 7.12 20.42 18.85
C MET A 380 6.76 21.20 20.13
N HIS A 381 7.76 21.66 20.88
CA HIS A 381 7.60 22.46 22.10
C HIS A 381 7.77 23.98 21.87
N ARG A 382 8.10 24.39 20.63
CA ARG A 382 8.41 25.77 20.26
C ARG A 382 7.16 26.59 19.98
N GLU A 383 7.33 27.90 19.96
CA GLU A 383 6.21 28.86 19.91
C GLU A 383 5.40 28.85 18.61
N ARG A 384 6.02 28.50 17.48
CA ARG A 384 5.35 28.42 16.17
C ARG A 384 4.54 27.15 15.97
N VAL A 385 4.61 26.21 16.90
CA VAL A 385 3.89 24.92 16.82
C VAL A 385 2.48 25.14 17.35
N SER A 386 1.46 24.60 16.70
CA SER A 386 0.07 24.62 17.18
C SER A 386 -0.32 23.22 17.71
N PRO A 387 -1.40 23.06 18.48
CA PRO A 387 -1.86 21.74 18.93
C PRO A 387 -2.08 20.78 17.76
N VAL A 388 -2.56 21.33 16.65
CA VAL A 388 -2.78 20.62 15.39
C VAL A 388 -1.49 20.06 14.78
N HIS A 389 -0.36 20.75 14.94
CA HIS A 389 0.95 20.24 14.55
C HIS A 389 1.38 19.08 15.47
N ILE A 390 1.20 19.22 16.78
CA ILE A 390 1.51 18.14 17.73
C ILE A 390 0.70 16.88 17.38
N GLN A 391 -0.61 17.02 17.17
CA GLN A 391 -1.51 15.95 16.72
C GLN A 391 -0.96 15.24 15.46
N GLY A 392 -0.66 16.01 14.41
CA GLY A 392 -0.16 15.46 13.15
C GLY A 392 1.19 14.75 13.30
N PHE A 393 2.07 15.26 14.16
CA PHE A 393 3.36 14.64 14.44
C PHE A 393 3.19 13.31 15.20
N ILE A 394 2.34 13.27 16.22
CA ILE A 394 2.03 12.04 16.96
C ILE A 394 1.39 11.00 16.04
N ALA A 395 0.44 11.38 15.19
CA ALA A 395 -0.15 10.47 14.20
C ALA A 395 0.92 9.87 13.28
N ALA A 396 1.87 10.68 12.81
CA ALA A 396 2.98 10.22 11.97
C ALA A 396 3.94 9.28 12.71
N LEU A 397 4.22 9.53 14.00
CA LEU A 397 5.05 8.67 14.84
C LEU A 397 4.37 7.32 15.11
N VAL A 398 3.08 7.33 15.48
CA VAL A 398 2.31 6.12 15.77
C VAL A 398 2.27 5.21 14.55
N ASP A 399 1.97 5.77 13.38
CA ASP A 399 1.99 5.05 12.10
C ASP A 399 3.40 4.49 11.77
N SER A 400 4.42 5.35 11.86
CA SER A 400 5.79 5.01 11.45
C SER A 400 6.48 4.00 12.38
N PHE A 401 6.25 4.11 13.68
CA PHE A 401 6.87 3.27 14.71
C PHE A 401 5.93 2.18 15.26
N GLN A 402 4.72 2.06 14.68
CA GLN A 402 3.73 1.03 14.99
C GLN A 402 3.43 0.95 16.50
N LEU A 403 3.31 2.12 17.14
CA LEU A 403 3.06 2.23 18.57
C LEU A 403 1.65 1.72 18.87
N ARG A 404 1.55 0.63 19.61
CA ARG A 404 0.26 0.03 19.96
C ARG A 404 -0.26 0.62 21.26
N SER A 405 -1.46 1.21 21.20
CA SER A 405 -2.28 1.33 22.39
C SER A 405 -2.89 -0.04 22.66
N HIS A 406 -2.64 -0.63 23.83
CA HIS A 406 -3.54 -1.69 24.29
C HIS A 406 -4.91 -1.06 24.57
N ASN A 407 -5.96 -1.88 24.73
CA ASN A 407 -7.28 -1.44 25.21
C ASN A 407 -7.15 -0.94 26.66
N THR A 408 -6.43 0.17 26.82
CA THR A 408 -6.19 0.84 28.08
C THR A 408 -7.47 1.54 28.45
N PRO A 409 -7.97 1.39 29.69
CA PRO A 409 -9.12 2.14 30.16
C PRO A 409 -8.87 3.64 30.00
N ASP A 410 -9.93 4.43 29.78
CA ASP A 410 -9.85 5.87 29.47
C ASP A 410 -9.05 6.67 30.52
N SER A 411 -9.10 6.23 31.79
CA SER A 411 -8.31 6.81 32.88
C SER A 411 -6.79 6.67 32.65
N GLN A 412 -6.34 5.55 32.11
CA GLN A 412 -4.93 5.31 31.81
C GLN A 412 -4.48 6.09 30.57
N ALA A 413 -5.34 6.21 29.54
CA ALA A 413 -5.05 7.02 28.36
C ALA A 413 -4.84 8.49 28.73
N SER A 414 -5.70 9.02 29.61
CA SER A 414 -5.59 10.39 30.14
C SER A 414 -4.28 10.62 30.91
N LEU A 415 -3.88 9.65 31.75
CA LEU A 415 -2.61 9.72 32.48
C LEU A 415 -1.39 9.71 31.53
N ILE A 416 -1.41 8.87 30.51
CA ILE A 416 -0.35 8.79 29.49
C ILE A 416 -0.24 10.12 28.73
N ALA A 417 -1.37 10.68 28.31
CA ALA A 417 -1.43 11.96 27.60
C ALA A 417 -0.93 13.12 28.46
N HIS A 418 -1.33 13.15 29.74
CA HIS A 418 -0.81 14.13 30.69
C HIS A 418 0.71 13.99 30.87
N CYS A 419 1.21 12.76 30.98
CA CYS A 419 2.66 12.51 31.08
C CYS A 419 3.43 12.98 29.84
N PHE A 420 2.87 12.76 28.64
CA PHE A 420 3.40 13.31 27.40
C PHE A 420 3.49 14.84 27.48
N ALA A 421 2.39 15.51 27.83
CA ALA A 421 2.28 16.96 27.84
C ALA A 421 3.27 17.63 28.81
N VAL A 422 3.37 17.13 30.04
CA VAL A 422 4.34 17.61 31.04
C VAL A 422 5.78 17.39 30.56
N THR A 423 6.07 16.26 29.89
CA THR A 423 7.42 15.95 29.40
C THR A 423 7.80 16.76 28.16
N LEU A 424 6.84 17.06 27.28
CA LEU A 424 7.04 17.88 26.10
C LEU A 424 7.48 19.30 26.48
N ARG A 425 6.96 19.83 27.60
CA ARG A 425 7.25 21.18 28.11
C ARG A 425 7.01 22.24 27.03
N SER A 426 5.81 22.22 26.46
CA SER A 426 5.38 23.24 25.50
C SER A 426 5.53 24.63 26.11
N ARG A 427 6.09 25.57 25.35
CA ARG A 427 6.27 26.96 25.80
C ARG A 427 5.02 27.82 25.65
N VAL A 428 4.06 27.37 24.85
CA VAL A 428 2.91 28.19 24.43
C VAL A 428 1.57 27.56 24.78
N HIS A 429 1.48 26.23 24.73
CA HIS A 429 0.20 25.55 24.93
C HIS A 429 0.08 25.04 26.36
N PRO A 430 -1.11 25.17 26.97
CA PRO A 430 -1.38 24.55 28.27
C PRO A 430 -1.27 23.03 28.17
N VAL A 431 -1.08 22.38 29.33
CA VAL A 431 -0.83 20.94 29.41
C VAL A 431 -2.02 20.15 28.86
N GLU A 432 -3.23 20.64 29.09
CA GLU A 432 -4.50 20.05 28.68
C GLU A 432 -4.64 20.01 27.14
N ASP A 433 -4.28 21.10 26.46
CA ASP A 433 -4.34 21.18 24.99
C ASP A 433 -3.32 20.24 24.34
N VAL A 434 -2.12 20.14 24.92
CA VAL A 434 -1.08 19.22 24.45
C VAL A 434 -1.49 17.77 24.68
N ALA A 435 -2.09 17.45 25.83
CA ALA A 435 -2.59 16.12 26.14
C ALA A 435 -3.72 15.72 25.17
N THR A 436 -4.64 16.64 24.89
CA THR A 436 -5.74 16.44 23.93
C THR A 436 -5.19 16.19 22.52
N ALA A 437 -4.28 17.04 22.05
CA ALA A 437 -3.63 16.87 20.74
C ALA A 437 -2.88 15.54 20.63
N PHE A 438 -2.26 15.07 21.72
CA PHE A 438 -1.61 13.76 21.76
C PHE A 438 -2.63 12.61 21.59
N LEU A 439 -3.75 12.63 22.31
CA LEU A 439 -4.79 11.61 22.20
C LEU A 439 -5.41 11.58 20.80
N ASP A 440 -5.72 12.75 20.25
CA ASP A 440 -6.25 12.88 18.89
C ASP A 440 -5.24 12.36 17.86
N GLY A 441 -3.95 12.65 18.04
CA GLY A 441 -2.89 12.17 17.17
C GLY A 441 -2.72 10.65 17.27
N LEU A 442 -2.86 10.10 18.47
CA LEU A 442 -2.81 8.65 18.70
C LEU A 442 -3.97 7.94 18.01
N SER A 443 -5.19 8.46 18.18
CA SER A 443 -6.39 7.96 17.51
C SER A 443 -6.20 7.98 15.99
N GLN A 444 -5.82 9.13 15.43
CA GLN A 444 -5.56 9.31 14.01
C GLN A 444 -4.48 8.36 13.48
N GLY A 445 -3.39 8.14 14.23
CA GLY A 445 -2.33 7.21 13.86
C GLY A 445 -2.81 5.75 13.82
N ASN A 446 -3.64 5.34 14.78
CA ASN A 446 -4.25 4.01 14.80
C ASN A 446 -5.23 3.81 13.64
N ASP A 447 -6.03 4.83 13.30
CA ASP A 447 -6.94 4.79 12.16
C ASP A 447 -6.18 4.57 10.84
N VAL A 448 -5.04 5.26 10.66
CA VAL A 448 -4.15 5.05 9.52
C VAL A 448 -3.65 3.60 9.47
N ILE A 449 -3.17 3.07 10.59
CA ILE A 449 -2.68 1.68 10.66
C ILE A 449 -3.80 0.70 10.32
N ALA A 450 -5.00 0.90 10.87
CA ALA A 450 -6.17 0.06 10.63
C ALA A 450 -6.62 0.11 9.17
N TYR A 451 -6.63 1.30 8.57
CA TYR A 451 -6.96 1.51 7.16
C TYR A 451 -6.02 0.72 6.23
N TYR A 452 -4.70 0.86 6.44
CA TYR A 452 -3.72 0.16 5.61
C TYR A 452 -3.57 -1.33 5.94
N ALA A 453 -4.00 -1.79 7.11
CA ALA A 453 -4.04 -3.22 7.42
C ALA A 453 -5.17 -3.97 6.70
N ARG A 454 -6.22 -3.27 6.26
CA ARG A 454 -7.36 -3.83 5.50
C ARG A 454 -7.11 -3.92 3.99
N ARG A 455 -6.15 -3.16 3.47
CA ARG A 455 -5.71 -3.18 2.06
C ARG A 455 -4.55 -4.13 1.88
#